data_AF-A0A023UJR9-F1
#
_entry.id   AF-A0A023UJR9-F1
#
_cell.length_a   1.000
_cell.length_b   1.000
_cell.length_c   1.000
_cell.angle_alpha   90.00
_cell.angle_beta   90.00
_cell.angle_gamma   90.00
#
_symmetry.space_group_name_H-M   'P 1'
#
loop_
_entity.id
_entity.type
_entity.pdbx_description
1 polymer ?
#
loop_
_entity_poly.entity_id
_entity_poly.type
_entity_poly.pdbx_seq_one_letter_code
_entity_poly.pdbx_strand_id
1 'polypeptide(L)'
;MPARNTVALRIASLDPRKVIRRREGQDAARDLQGVGGEPPAVTAPLEQVQIDHTVIDLIVVDDRDRQPIGRPYLTLAIDVFTRCVLGMVVTLEAPSAVSVGLCLVHVACDKRPWLEGLNVEMDWQMSGKPLLLYLDNAAEFKSEALRRGCEQHGIRLDYRPLGQPHYGGIVERIIGTAMQMIHDELPGTTFSNPDQRGDYDSENKAALTLRELERWLTLAVGTYHGSVHNGLLQPPAARWAEAVARVGVPAVVTRATSFLVDFLPILRRTLTRTGFVIDHIHYYADALKPWIARRERWPSFLIRRDPRDISRIWVLEPEGQHYLEIPYRTLSHPAVTLWEQRQALAKLRQQGREQVDESALFRMIGQMREIVTSAQKATRKARRDADRRQHLKTSARPDKPVPPDTDIADPQADNLPPAKPFDQIEEW
;
A
#
# COMPACT_ATOMS: atom_id res chain seq x y z
N MET A 1 -57.36 -30.40 -22.54
CA MET A 1 -55.95 -29.98 -22.59
C MET A 1 -55.76 -29.10 -23.81
N PRO A 2 -55.12 -27.91 -23.70
CA PRO A 2 -54.86 -27.06 -24.87
C PRO A 2 -53.91 -27.76 -25.85
N ALA A 3 -54.00 -27.42 -27.14
CA ALA A 3 -53.15 -27.99 -28.19
C ALA A 3 -51.67 -27.59 -27.98
N ARG A 4 -50.74 -28.48 -28.38
CA ARG A 4 -49.29 -28.28 -28.21
C ARG A 4 -48.78 -26.96 -28.79
N ASN A 5 -49.34 -26.55 -29.94
CA ASN A 5 -49.03 -25.25 -30.56
C ASN A 5 -49.48 -24.06 -29.70
N THR A 6 -50.63 -24.15 -29.05
CA THR A 6 -51.13 -23.10 -28.14
C THR A 6 -50.21 -22.93 -26.95
N VAL A 7 -49.66 -24.02 -26.42
CA VAL A 7 -48.68 -23.99 -25.32
C VAL A 7 -47.34 -23.42 -25.78
N ALA A 8 -46.83 -23.81 -26.95
CA ALA A 8 -45.58 -23.31 -27.51
C ALA A 8 -45.61 -21.79 -27.77
N LEU A 9 -46.70 -21.28 -28.35
CA LEU A 9 -46.91 -19.84 -28.57
C LEU A 9 -47.03 -19.06 -27.24
N ARG A 10 -47.65 -19.67 -26.22
CA ARG A 10 -47.73 -19.07 -24.88
C ARG A 10 -46.37 -18.99 -24.21
N ILE A 11 -45.50 -19.99 -24.41
CA ILE A 11 -44.12 -19.99 -23.89
C ILE A 11 -43.26 -18.97 -24.64
N ALA A 12 -43.40 -18.87 -25.96
CA ALA A 12 -42.66 -17.91 -26.78
C ALA A 12 -43.06 -16.44 -26.53
N SER A 13 -44.27 -16.20 -26.01
CA SER A 13 -44.76 -14.86 -25.64
C SER A 13 -44.47 -14.47 -24.19
N LEU A 14 -43.78 -15.31 -23.41
CA LEU A 14 -43.33 -14.95 -22.08
C LEU A 14 -42.21 -13.91 -22.16
N ASP A 15 -42.28 -12.91 -21.30
CA ASP A 15 -41.23 -11.88 -21.16
C ASP A 15 -39.86 -12.56 -20.95
N PRO A 16 -38.90 -12.38 -21.89
CA PRO A 16 -37.58 -13.00 -21.80
C PRO A 16 -36.88 -12.73 -20.47
N ARG A 17 -37.10 -11.56 -19.86
CA ARG A 17 -36.54 -11.19 -18.55
C ARG A 17 -37.08 -12.06 -17.43
N LYS A 18 -38.39 -12.35 -17.42
CA LYS A 18 -39.02 -13.21 -16.41
C LYS A 18 -38.62 -14.67 -16.59
N VAL A 19 -38.39 -15.10 -17.83
CA VAL A 19 -37.94 -16.45 -18.15
C VAL A 19 -36.51 -16.67 -17.69
N ILE A 20 -35.56 -15.80 -18.09
CA ILE A 20 -34.15 -15.92 -17.70
C ILE A 20 -33.98 -15.74 -16.18
N ARG A 21 -34.64 -14.74 -15.57
CA ARG A 21 -34.58 -14.53 -14.11
C ARG A 21 -35.00 -15.76 -13.30
N ARG A 22 -36.00 -16.51 -13.79
CA ARG A 22 -36.49 -17.73 -13.12
C ARG A 22 -35.65 -18.97 -13.44
N ARG A 23 -34.91 -18.99 -14.55
CA ARG A 23 -34.11 -20.16 -14.99
C ARG A 23 -32.65 -20.09 -14.55
N GLU A 24 -32.06 -18.91 -14.64
CA GLU A 24 -30.60 -18.69 -14.53
C GLU A 24 -30.25 -17.68 -13.45
N GLY A 25 -31.26 -17.16 -12.73
CA GLY A 25 -31.08 -16.23 -11.63
C GLY A 25 -31.10 -14.77 -12.05
N GLN A 26 -31.01 -13.89 -11.05
CA GLN A 26 -31.18 -12.45 -11.24
C GLN A 26 -30.03 -11.80 -12.03
N ASP A 27 -28.83 -12.39 -11.99
CA ASP A 27 -27.65 -11.88 -12.69
C ASP A 27 -27.69 -12.13 -14.20
N ALA A 28 -28.11 -13.31 -14.65
CA ALA A 28 -28.26 -13.63 -16.08
C ALA A 28 -29.34 -12.78 -16.78
N ALA A 29 -30.34 -12.29 -16.03
CA ALA A 29 -31.37 -11.40 -16.55
C ALA A 29 -30.92 -9.94 -16.73
N ARG A 30 -29.73 -9.57 -16.23
CA ARG A 30 -29.16 -8.21 -16.36
C ARG A 30 -28.73 -7.87 -17.78
N ASP A 31 -28.27 -8.85 -18.56
CA ASP A 31 -27.88 -8.66 -19.98
C ASP A 31 -29.05 -8.23 -20.88
N LEU A 32 -30.30 -8.40 -20.39
CA LEU A 32 -31.53 -7.98 -21.07
C LEU A 32 -32.11 -6.64 -20.55
N GLN A 33 -31.43 -5.97 -19.60
CA GLN A 33 -31.80 -4.62 -19.18
C GLN A 33 -31.19 -3.61 -20.18
N GLY A 34 -32.05 -2.76 -20.76
CA GLY A 34 -31.58 -1.62 -21.53
C GLY A 34 -30.73 -0.72 -20.65
N VAL A 35 -29.57 -0.30 -21.16
CA VAL A 35 -28.58 0.54 -20.48
C VAL A 35 -29.28 1.78 -19.93
N GLY A 36 -29.43 1.86 -18.62
CA GLY A 36 -29.98 3.03 -17.95
C GLY A 36 -29.00 4.20 -18.06
N GLY A 37 -29.44 5.27 -18.73
CA GLY A 37 -28.91 6.64 -18.73
C GLY A 37 -27.42 6.78 -18.99
N GLU A 38 -27.05 7.31 -20.17
CA GLU A 38 -25.70 7.84 -20.38
C GLU A 38 -25.38 8.84 -19.25
N PRO A 39 -24.39 8.56 -18.39
CA PRO A 39 -23.95 9.56 -17.43
C PRO A 39 -23.51 10.81 -18.19
N PRO A 40 -23.74 12.02 -17.66
CA PRO A 40 -23.34 13.26 -18.31
C PRO A 40 -21.86 13.18 -18.72
N ALA A 41 -21.59 13.57 -19.96
CA ALA A 41 -20.24 13.47 -20.51
C ALA A 41 -19.26 14.31 -19.68
N VAL A 42 -18.16 13.69 -19.26
CA VAL A 42 -17.03 14.40 -18.63
C VAL A 42 -16.26 15.11 -19.74
N THR A 43 -16.02 16.40 -19.59
CA THR A 43 -15.55 17.29 -20.68
C THR A 43 -14.15 17.87 -20.47
N ALA A 44 -13.64 17.81 -19.25
CA ALA A 44 -12.35 18.36 -18.87
C ALA A 44 -11.53 17.42 -17.97
N PRO A 45 -10.18 17.54 -17.97
CA PRO A 45 -9.33 16.82 -17.03
C PRO A 45 -9.68 17.25 -15.59
N LEU A 46 -9.57 16.31 -14.65
CA LEU A 46 -9.89 16.47 -13.23
C LEU A 46 -11.37 16.77 -12.94
N GLU A 47 -12.24 16.82 -13.95
CA GLU A 47 -13.66 17.04 -13.73
C GLU A 47 -14.30 15.88 -12.96
N GLN A 48 -13.93 14.65 -13.30
CA GLN A 48 -14.34 13.45 -12.58
C GLN A 48 -13.17 12.46 -12.50
N VAL A 49 -12.86 12.06 -11.26
CA VAL A 49 -11.82 11.07 -10.96
C VAL A 49 -12.47 9.87 -10.29
N GLN A 50 -12.11 8.68 -10.75
CA GLN A 50 -12.49 7.43 -10.10
C GLN A 50 -11.34 6.93 -9.26
N ILE A 51 -11.63 6.45 -8.04
CA ILE A 51 -10.67 5.80 -7.17
C ILE A 51 -11.21 4.41 -6.85
N ASP A 52 -10.32 3.43 -6.87
CA ASP A 52 -10.64 2.06 -6.48
C ASP A 52 -9.44 1.39 -5.82
N HIS A 53 -9.72 0.31 -5.10
CA HIS A 53 -8.75 -0.47 -4.36
C HIS A 53 -8.77 -1.92 -4.84
N THR A 54 -7.60 -2.54 -4.94
CA THR A 54 -7.51 -3.99 -5.20
C THR A 54 -6.36 -4.61 -4.41
N VAL A 55 -6.45 -5.91 -4.13
CA VAL A 55 -5.31 -6.68 -3.64
C VAL A 55 -4.44 -7.01 -4.84
N ILE A 56 -3.15 -6.69 -4.77
CA ILE A 56 -2.21 -7.06 -5.82
C ILE A 56 -2.00 -8.59 -5.78
N ASP A 57 -2.07 -9.24 -6.93
CA ASP A 57 -1.83 -10.67 -7.11
C ASP A 57 -0.33 -11.03 -7.06
N LEU A 58 0.41 -10.49 -6.08
CA LEU A 58 1.85 -10.67 -5.90
C LEU A 58 2.20 -10.71 -4.42
N ILE A 59 3.02 -11.68 -4.00
CA ILE A 59 3.59 -11.70 -2.65
C ILE A 59 4.87 -10.88 -2.66
N VAL A 60 4.94 -9.85 -1.82
CA VAL A 60 6.18 -9.06 -1.63
C VAL A 60 7.00 -9.62 -0.48
N VAL A 61 8.29 -9.28 -0.47
CA VAL A 61 9.24 -9.66 0.56
C VAL A 61 9.74 -8.46 1.38
N ASP A 62 10.26 -8.71 2.58
CA ASP A 62 10.89 -7.66 3.38
C ASP A 62 12.25 -7.21 2.81
N ASP A 63 12.61 -5.95 3.05
CA ASP A 63 13.84 -5.35 2.51
C ASP A 63 15.14 -5.99 3.05
N ARG A 64 15.11 -6.65 4.21
CA ARG A 64 16.33 -7.10 4.91
C ARG A 64 16.64 -8.56 4.62
N ASP A 65 15.68 -9.43 4.91
CA ASP A 65 15.82 -10.89 4.87
C ASP A 65 15.11 -11.51 3.67
N ARG A 66 14.43 -10.70 2.85
CA ARG A 66 13.74 -11.14 1.63
C ARG A 66 12.78 -12.29 1.90
N GLN A 67 12.05 -12.21 3.02
CA GLN A 67 10.99 -13.14 3.39
C GLN A 67 9.63 -12.62 2.96
N PRO A 68 8.72 -13.50 2.52
CA PRO A 68 7.33 -13.14 2.24
C PRO A 68 6.68 -12.37 3.40
N ILE A 69 6.15 -11.19 3.11
CA ILE A 69 5.39 -10.36 4.07
C ILE A 69 3.93 -10.16 3.67
N GLY A 70 3.47 -10.88 2.65
CA GLY A 70 2.09 -10.91 2.22
C GLY A 70 1.84 -10.13 0.93
N ARG A 71 0.55 -9.97 0.62
CA ARG A 71 0.07 -9.31 -0.59
C ARG A 71 -0.28 -7.85 -0.30
N PRO A 72 0.28 -6.87 -1.02
CA PRO A 72 -0.08 -5.48 -0.85
C PRO A 72 -1.40 -5.14 -1.52
N TYR A 73 -2.00 -4.03 -1.11
CA TYR A 73 -3.14 -3.39 -1.74
C TYR A 73 -2.65 -2.25 -2.64
N LEU A 74 -3.28 -2.12 -3.80
CA LEU A 74 -3.16 -0.98 -4.70
C LEU A 74 -4.39 -0.10 -4.56
N THR A 75 -4.18 1.19 -4.28
CA THR A 75 -5.18 2.23 -4.48
C THR A 75 -4.83 2.99 -5.75
N LEU A 76 -5.75 3.10 -6.70
CA LEU A 76 -5.51 3.75 -8.00
C LEU A 76 -6.54 4.84 -8.24
N ALA A 77 -6.09 6.01 -8.69
CA ALA A 77 -6.93 7.12 -9.11
C ALA A 77 -6.76 7.37 -10.61
N ILE A 78 -7.86 7.37 -11.37
CA ILE A 78 -7.87 7.59 -12.82
C ILE A 78 -8.80 8.74 -13.21
N ASP A 79 -8.31 9.60 -14.09
CA ASP A 79 -9.10 10.65 -14.71
C ASP A 79 -10.04 10.09 -15.79
N VAL A 80 -11.33 10.37 -15.68
CA VAL A 80 -12.32 9.79 -16.61
C VAL A 80 -12.20 10.37 -18.02
N PHE A 81 -11.84 11.64 -18.15
CA PHE A 81 -11.76 12.33 -19.45
C PHE A 81 -10.54 11.91 -20.28
N THR A 82 -9.36 11.92 -19.65
CA THR A 82 -8.06 11.66 -20.31
C THR A 82 -7.59 10.22 -20.17
N ARG A 83 -8.25 9.41 -19.33
CA ARG A 83 -7.80 8.05 -18.94
C ARG A 83 -6.43 8.02 -18.27
N CYS A 84 -5.85 9.16 -17.91
CA CYS A 84 -4.59 9.18 -17.21
C CYS A 84 -4.76 8.65 -15.79
N VAL A 85 -3.89 7.72 -15.39
CA VAL A 85 -3.66 7.45 -13.96
C VAL A 85 -3.08 8.72 -13.34
N LEU A 86 -3.81 9.29 -12.38
CA LEU A 86 -3.42 10.50 -11.66
C LEU A 86 -2.63 10.19 -10.39
N GLY A 87 -2.98 9.08 -9.74
CA GLY A 87 -2.42 8.71 -8.46
C GLY A 87 -2.41 7.22 -8.20
N MET A 88 -1.40 6.76 -7.46
CA MET A 88 -1.40 5.41 -6.92
C MET A 88 -0.78 5.36 -5.52
N VAL A 89 -1.19 4.38 -4.73
CA VAL A 89 -0.62 4.09 -3.40
C VAL A 89 -0.57 2.57 -3.23
N VAL A 90 0.59 2.06 -2.82
CA VAL A 90 0.81 0.64 -2.55
C VAL A 90 1.07 0.47 -1.05
N THR A 91 0.23 -0.30 -0.35
CA THR A 91 0.34 -0.51 1.11
C THR A 91 0.11 -1.96 1.50
N LEU A 92 0.74 -2.40 2.59
CA LEU A 92 0.42 -3.69 3.21
C LEU A 92 -0.85 -3.63 4.07
N GLU A 93 -1.23 -2.42 4.51
CA GLU A 93 -2.47 -2.18 5.22
C GLU A 93 -3.66 -2.19 4.27
N ALA A 94 -4.78 -2.71 4.74
CA ALA A 94 -6.04 -2.73 4.00
C ALA A 94 -6.54 -1.30 3.69
N PRO A 95 -7.38 -1.14 2.65
CA PRO A 95 -7.96 0.14 2.28
C PRO A 95 -8.62 0.87 3.44
N SER A 96 -8.37 2.16 3.52
CA SER A 96 -8.85 3.05 4.57
C SER A 96 -8.89 4.49 4.09
N ALA A 97 -9.48 5.38 4.91
CA ALA A 97 -9.43 6.82 4.66
C ALA A 97 -7.99 7.35 4.49
N VAL A 98 -7.00 6.70 5.13
CA VAL A 98 -5.58 7.06 5.01
C VAL A 98 -5.04 6.74 3.62
N SER A 99 -5.28 5.54 3.09
CA SER A 99 -4.83 5.19 1.75
C SER A 99 -5.50 6.07 0.68
N VAL A 100 -6.78 6.43 0.87
CA VAL A 100 -7.47 7.38 -0.01
C VAL A 100 -6.83 8.77 0.09
N GLY A 101 -6.58 9.26 1.31
CA GLY A 101 -5.91 10.55 1.53
C GLY A 101 -4.52 10.61 0.91
N LEU A 102 -3.73 9.55 1.03
CA LEU A 102 -2.42 9.43 0.38
C LEU A 102 -2.53 9.42 -1.14
N CYS A 103 -3.52 8.72 -1.68
CA CYS A 103 -3.76 8.71 -3.12
C CYS A 103 -4.12 10.11 -3.61
N LEU A 104 -4.98 10.83 -2.88
CA LEU A 104 -5.32 12.22 -3.20
C LEU A 104 -4.13 13.17 -3.11
N VAL A 105 -3.20 12.97 -2.16
CA VAL A 105 -1.93 13.71 -2.14
C VAL A 105 -1.15 13.47 -3.43
N HIS A 106 -1.02 12.21 -3.85
CA HIS A 106 -0.30 11.85 -5.08
C HIS A 106 -0.98 12.39 -6.35
N VAL A 107 -2.32 12.46 -6.36
CA VAL A 107 -3.12 13.09 -7.43
C VAL A 107 -2.89 14.60 -7.47
N ALA A 108 -2.95 15.27 -6.32
CA ALA A 108 -3.01 16.73 -6.25
C ALA A 108 -1.64 17.41 -6.22
N CYS A 109 -0.58 16.71 -5.84
CA CYS A 109 0.77 17.25 -5.70
C CYS A 109 1.66 16.92 -6.91
N ASP A 110 2.76 17.67 -7.02
CA ASP A 110 3.85 17.38 -7.94
C ASP A 110 4.50 16.04 -7.56
N LYS A 111 4.63 15.15 -8.56
CA LYS A 111 5.17 13.80 -8.39
C LYS A 111 6.69 13.73 -8.55
N ARG A 112 7.35 14.78 -9.04
CA ARG A 112 8.82 14.78 -9.24
C ARG A 112 9.61 14.38 -8.00
N PRO A 113 9.36 14.93 -6.79
CA PRO A 113 10.09 14.53 -5.59
C PRO A 113 9.88 13.05 -5.20
N TRP A 114 8.68 12.52 -5.48
CA TRP A 114 8.37 11.11 -5.23
C TRP A 114 9.05 10.18 -6.24
N LEU A 115 9.07 10.57 -7.53
CA LEU A 115 9.80 9.85 -8.60
C LEU A 115 11.31 9.82 -8.36
N GLU A 116 11.90 10.95 -7.95
CA GLU A 116 13.29 11.03 -7.51
C GLU A 116 13.55 10.07 -6.35
N GLY A 117 12.65 10.08 -5.36
CA GLY A 117 12.68 9.16 -4.22
C GLY A 117 12.56 7.68 -4.58
N LEU A 118 12.05 7.33 -5.76
CA LEU A 118 12.00 5.96 -6.29
C LEU A 118 13.11 5.64 -7.30
N ASN A 119 13.99 6.60 -7.61
CA ASN A 119 14.99 6.50 -8.67
C ASN A 119 14.36 6.12 -10.02
N VAL A 120 13.25 6.79 -10.38
CA VAL A 120 12.58 6.60 -11.67
C VAL A 120 12.74 7.87 -12.50
N GLU A 121 13.31 7.73 -13.69
CA GLU A 121 13.42 8.80 -14.68
C GLU A 121 12.22 8.71 -15.64
N MET A 122 11.15 9.42 -15.30
CA MET A 122 9.97 9.55 -16.14
C MET A 122 9.23 10.87 -15.88
N ASP A 123 8.44 11.30 -16.84
CA ASP A 123 7.54 12.44 -16.68
C ASP A 123 6.13 11.97 -16.31
N TRP A 124 5.70 12.28 -15.09
CA TRP A 124 4.31 12.08 -14.64
C TRP A 124 3.66 13.44 -14.34
N GLN A 125 3.29 14.16 -15.39
CA GLN A 125 2.87 15.56 -15.33
C GLN A 125 1.46 15.76 -14.77
N MET A 126 0.61 14.73 -14.80
CA MET A 126 -0.80 14.81 -14.45
C MET A 126 -0.98 15.07 -12.95
N SER A 127 -1.28 16.31 -12.58
CA SER A 127 -1.46 16.71 -11.19
C SER A 127 -2.57 17.75 -11.07
N GLY A 128 -3.30 17.72 -9.97
CA GLY A 128 -4.26 18.76 -9.59
C GLY A 128 -5.44 18.23 -8.79
N LYS A 129 -6.19 19.14 -8.18
CA LYS A 129 -7.35 18.76 -7.36
C LYS A 129 -8.54 18.35 -8.26
N PRO A 130 -9.17 17.19 -8.03
CA PRO A 130 -10.40 16.81 -8.71
C PRO A 130 -11.57 17.75 -8.37
N LEU A 131 -12.48 17.96 -9.31
CA LEU A 131 -13.77 18.63 -9.04
C LEU A 131 -14.80 17.66 -8.44
N LEU A 132 -14.71 16.38 -8.82
CA LEU A 132 -15.58 15.31 -8.36
C LEU A 132 -14.79 14.01 -8.20
N LEU A 133 -14.96 13.36 -7.05
CA LEU A 133 -14.62 11.95 -6.88
C LEU A 133 -15.88 11.11 -7.09
N TYR A 134 -15.80 10.18 -8.05
CA TYR A 134 -16.86 9.24 -8.35
C TYR A 134 -16.47 7.85 -7.86
N LEU A 135 -17.03 7.47 -6.71
CA LEU A 135 -16.53 6.39 -5.87
C LEU A 135 -17.51 5.22 -5.81
N ASP A 136 -17.03 4.04 -5.47
CA ASP A 136 -17.92 2.94 -5.12
C ASP A 136 -18.55 3.14 -3.71
N ASN A 137 -19.33 2.17 -3.26
CA ASN A 137 -20.05 2.27 -1.99
C ASN A 137 -19.28 1.76 -0.76
N ALA A 138 -17.97 1.50 -0.88
CA ALA A 138 -17.14 1.00 0.20
C ALA A 138 -17.10 1.93 1.42
N ALA A 139 -16.79 1.38 2.60
CA ALA A 139 -16.95 2.07 3.87
C ALA A 139 -15.94 3.23 4.04
N GLU A 140 -14.73 3.06 3.52
CA GLU A 140 -13.64 4.04 3.49
C GLU A 140 -14.04 5.32 2.75
N PHE A 141 -14.79 5.21 1.65
CA PHE A 141 -15.29 6.34 0.88
C PHE A 141 -16.48 7.04 1.53
N LYS A 142 -17.06 6.45 2.57
CA LYS A 142 -18.13 7.05 3.39
C LYS A 142 -17.61 7.59 4.73
N SER A 143 -16.29 7.59 4.94
CA SER A 143 -15.67 8.06 6.17
C SER A 143 -15.91 9.57 6.38
N GLU A 144 -16.04 9.97 7.64
CA GLU A 144 -16.13 11.39 8.00
C GLU A 144 -14.86 12.15 7.58
N ALA A 145 -13.70 11.49 7.67
CA ALA A 145 -12.42 12.05 7.28
C ALA A 145 -12.39 12.46 5.81
N LEU A 146 -12.83 11.58 4.90
CA LEU A 146 -12.90 11.88 3.48
C LEU A 146 -13.90 13.00 3.19
N ARG A 147 -15.11 12.94 3.77
CA ARG A 147 -16.15 13.97 3.55
C ARG A 147 -15.65 15.37 3.94
N ARG A 148 -15.07 15.51 5.13
CA ARG A 148 -14.53 16.80 5.60
C ARG A 148 -13.35 17.28 4.78
N GLY A 149 -12.44 16.38 4.41
CA GLY A 149 -11.31 16.75 3.54
C GLY A 149 -11.78 17.24 2.17
N CYS A 150 -12.76 16.56 1.58
CA CYS A 150 -13.35 16.97 0.30
C CYS A 150 -14.06 18.32 0.41
N GLU A 151 -14.86 18.52 1.46
CA GLU A 151 -15.54 19.80 1.74
C GLU A 151 -14.54 20.96 1.90
N GLN A 152 -13.47 20.77 2.67
CA GLN A 152 -12.40 21.77 2.87
C GLN A 152 -11.72 22.17 1.55
N HIS A 153 -11.59 21.23 0.61
CA HIS A 153 -10.86 21.45 -0.64
C HIS A 153 -11.73 21.75 -1.86
N GLY A 154 -13.06 21.82 -1.68
CA GLY A 154 -14.03 22.06 -2.75
C GLY A 154 -14.22 20.88 -3.70
N ILE A 155 -13.93 19.66 -3.24
CA ILE A 155 -14.04 18.43 -4.02
C ILE A 155 -15.44 17.84 -3.76
N ARG A 156 -16.22 17.60 -4.80
CA ARG A 156 -17.52 16.94 -4.66
C ARG A 156 -17.33 15.43 -4.51
N LEU A 157 -18.25 14.79 -3.79
CA LEU A 157 -18.35 13.34 -3.68
C LEU A 157 -19.64 12.88 -4.36
N ASP A 158 -19.52 11.88 -5.23
CA ASP A 158 -20.65 11.17 -5.81
C ASP A 158 -20.37 9.67 -5.84
N TYR A 159 -21.43 8.87 -5.77
CA TYR A 159 -21.33 7.43 -5.54
C TYR A 159 -22.06 6.65 -6.62
N ARG A 160 -21.47 5.53 -7.03
CA ARG A 160 -22.09 4.61 -8.01
C ARG A 160 -23.47 4.15 -7.51
N PRO A 161 -24.50 4.09 -8.38
CA PRO A 161 -25.78 3.47 -8.02
C PRO A 161 -25.60 2.02 -7.56
N LEU A 162 -26.36 1.60 -6.56
CA LEU A 162 -26.27 0.24 -6.02
C LEU A 162 -26.65 -0.81 -7.08
N GLY A 163 -25.80 -1.83 -7.23
CA GLY A 163 -26.05 -2.97 -8.12
C GLY A 163 -25.90 -2.70 -9.61
N GLN A 164 -25.23 -1.60 -10.00
CA GLN A 164 -25.00 -1.18 -11.37
C GLN A 164 -23.48 -1.11 -11.69
N PRO A 165 -22.87 -2.24 -12.12
CA PRO A 165 -21.41 -2.35 -12.27
C PRO A 165 -20.83 -1.51 -13.42
N HIS A 166 -21.64 -1.11 -14.42
CA HIS A 166 -21.15 -0.39 -15.60
C HIS A 166 -20.48 0.96 -15.29
N TYR A 167 -20.78 1.56 -14.13
CA TYR A 167 -20.22 2.85 -13.72
C TYR A 167 -18.76 2.77 -13.21
N GLY A 168 -18.24 1.57 -12.94
CA GLY A 168 -16.87 1.33 -12.47
C GLY A 168 -15.88 0.87 -13.56
N GLY A 169 -16.36 0.61 -14.78
CA GLY A 169 -15.60 -0.11 -15.80
C GLY A 169 -14.33 0.58 -16.31
N ILE A 170 -14.05 1.83 -15.91
CA ILE A 170 -12.85 2.57 -16.31
C ILE A 170 -11.70 2.20 -15.38
N VAL A 171 -11.89 2.42 -14.08
CA VAL A 171 -10.88 2.08 -13.06
C VAL A 171 -10.69 0.57 -12.97
N GLU A 172 -11.75 -0.22 -13.10
CA GLU A 172 -11.68 -1.68 -13.12
C GLU A 172 -10.84 -2.19 -14.31
N ARG A 173 -10.96 -1.56 -15.49
CA ARG A 173 -10.19 -1.96 -16.68
C ARG A 173 -8.70 -1.71 -16.50
N ILE A 174 -8.31 -0.52 -16.01
CA ILE A 174 -6.89 -0.22 -15.80
C ILE A 174 -6.29 -1.07 -14.69
N ILE A 175 -7.06 -1.40 -13.64
CA ILE A 175 -6.65 -2.36 -12.62
C ILE A 175 -6.42 -3.75 -13.25
N GLY A 176 -7.35 -4.21 -14.10
CA GLY A 176 -7.19 -5.46 -14.84
C GLY A 176 -5.93 -5.48 -15.72
N THR A 177 -5.65 -4.38 -16.43
CA THR A 177 -4.41 -4.23 -17.21
C THR A 177 -3.17 -4.31 -16.32
N ALA A 178 -3.16 -3.63 -15.17
CA ALA A 178 -2.04 -3.69 -14.24
C ALA A 178 -1.83 -5.10 -13.69
N MET A 179 -2.90 -5.82 -13.33
CA MET A 179 -2.79 -7.21 -12.87
C MET A 179 -2.25 -8.13 -13.96
N GLN A 180 -2.71 -7.97 -15.20
CA GLN A 180 -2.20 -8.76 -16.33
C GLN A 180 -0.69 -8.55 -16.52
N MET A 181 -0.21 -7.30 -16.51
CA MET A 181 1.23 -7.02 -16.61
C MET A 181 2.02 -7.63 -15.45
N ILE A 182 1.48 -7.59 -14.23
CA ILE A 182 2.11 -8.22 -13.06
C ILE A 182 2.23 -9.73 -13.27
N HIS A 183 1.17 -10.39 -13.75
CA HIS A 183 1.15 -11.82 -14.03
C HIS A 183 2.15 -12.22 -15.12
N ASP A 184 2.31 -11.38 -16.14
CA ASP A 184 3.15 -11.66 -17.30
C ASP A 184 4.65 -11.38 -17.04
N GLU A 185 4.96 -10.35 -16.24
CA GLU A 185 6.34 -9.84 -16.10
C GLU A 185 7.00 -10.14 -14.76
N LEU A 186 6.25 -10.37 -13.68
CA LEU A 186 6.80 -10.46 -12.32
C LEU A 186 6.82 -11.90 -11.76
N PRO A 187 7.88 -12.29 -11.02
CA PRO A 187 7.92 -13.55 -10.28
C PRO A 187 7.15 -13.47 -8.94
N GLY A 188 6.63 -14.60 -8.45
CA GLY A 188 5.94 -14.65 -7.15
C GLY A 188 4.46 -14.27 -7.22
N THR A 189 3.89 -14.28 -8.42
CA THR A 189 2.48 -13.98 -8.67
C THR A 189 1.58 -15.04 -8.05
N THR A 190 0.40 -14.61 -7.61
CA THR A 190 -0.65 -15.49 -7.10
C THR A 190 -1.77 -15.48 -8.12
N PHE A 191 -1.86 -16.50 -8.98
CA PHE A 191 -2.96 -16.58 -9.93
C PHE A 191 -4.31 -16.60 -9.20
N SER A 192 -5.27 -15.83 -9.72
CA SER A 192 -6.57 -15.59 -9.08
C SER A 192 -7.46 -16.85 -9.04
N ASN A 193 -7.10 -17.91 -9.76
CA ASN A 193 -7.83 -19.19 -9.82
C ASN A 193 -7.05 -20.33 -9.12
N PRO A 194 -7.63 -21.03 -8.13
CA PRO A 194 -7.06 -22.22 -7.51
C PRO A 194 -6.62 -23.31 -8.51
N ASP A 195 -7.30 -23.45 -9.65
CA ASP A 195 -6.97 -24.46 -10.67
C ASP A 195 -5.73 -24.08 -11.50
N GLN A 196 -5.43 -22.78 -11.64
CA GLN A 196 -4.18 -22.29 -12.24
C GLN A 196 -3.02 -22.31 -11.25
N ARG A 197 -3.32 -22.45 -9.95
CA ARG A 197 -2.34 -22.38 -8.88
C ARG A 197 -1.50 -23.67 -8.78
N GLY A 198 -2.05 -24.84 -9.13
CA GLY A 198 -1.31 -26.11 -9.21
C GLY A 198 -0.28 -26.31 -8.09
N ASP A 199 0.94 -26.71 -8.46
CA ASP A 199 2.14 -26.82 -7.59
C ASP A 199 2.98 -25.51 -7.54
N TYR A 200 2.43 -24.35 -7.93
CA TYR A 200 3.20 -23.10 -8.00
C TYR A 200 3.36 -22.49 -6.61
N ASP A 201 4.57 -22.62 -6.06
CA ASP A 201 4.94 -22.02 -4.79
C ASP A 201 5.24 -20.51 -4.94
N SER A 202 4.19 -19.70 -4.86
CA SER A 202 4.29 -18.23 -4.92
C SER A 202 5.14 -17.64 -3.80
N GLU A 203 5.19 -18.27 -2.62
CA GLU A 203 5.96 -17.78 -1.48
C GLU A 203 7.46 -17.96 -1.71
N ASN A 204 7.89 -19.11 -2.24
CA ASN A 204 9.30 -19.34 -2.56
C ASN A 204 9.78 -18.57 -3.79
N LYS A 205 8.86 -18.07 -4.63
CA LYS A 205 9.17 -17.24 -5.81
C LYS A 205 9.01 -15.74 -5.56
N ALA A 206 8.52 -15.33 -4.38
CA ALA A 206 8.41 -13.93 -4.01
C ALA A 206 9.79 -13.27 -4.02
N ALA A 207 9.95 -12.25 -4.87
CA ALA A 207 11.26 -11.66 -5.11
C ALA A 207 11.25 -10.13 -5.16
N LEU A 208 10.14 -9.44 -4.92
CA LEU A 208 10.13 -7.98 -4.94
C LEU A 208 9.83 -7.45 -3.53
N THR A 209 10.58 -6.44 -3.08
CA THR A 209 10.14 -5.64 -1.93
C THR A 209 8.96 -4.75 -2.30
N LEU A 210 8.27 -4.21 -1.30
CA LEU A 210 7.20 -3.24 -1.54
C LEU A 210 7.69 -2.04 -2.38
N ARG A 211 8.90 -1.56 -2.12
CA ARG A 211 9.52 -0.43 -2.82
C ARG A 211 9.93 -0.78 -4.25
N GLU A 212 10.42 -2.00 -4.49
CA GLU A 212 10.73 -2.49 -5.84
C GLU A 212 9.44 -2.64 -6.68
N LEU A 213 8.37 -3.16 -6.07
CA LEU A 213 7.05 -3.23 -6.71
C LEU A 213 6.48 -1.85 -7.02
N GLU A 214 6.57 -0.90 -6.09
CA GLU A 214 6.15 0.49 -6.29
C GLU A 214 6.91 1.13 -7.48
N ARG A 215 8.23 0.92 -7.55
CA ARG A 215 9.06 1.37 -8.67
C ARG A 215 8.62 0.75 -10.00
N TRP A 216 8.39 -0.56 -10.04
CA TRP A 216 7.94 -1.24 -11.26
C TRP A 216 6.56 -0.76 -11.71
N LEU A 217 5.59 -0.63 -10.78
CA LEU A 217 4.25 -0.11 -11.08
C LEU A 217 4.31 1.32 -11.62
N THR A 218 5.24 2.13 -11.12
CA THR A 218 5.46 3.50 -11.60
C THR A 218 5.87 3.51 -13.07
N LEU A 219 6.83 2.66 -13.44
CA LEU A 219 7.25 2.49 -14.84
C LEU A 219 6.11 1.96 -15.71
N ALA A 220 5.33 0.99 -15.21
CA ALA A 220 4.16 0.46 -15.92
C ALA A 220 3.12 1.55 -16.22
N VAL A 221 2.88 2.47 -15.27
CA VAL A 221 2.01 3.63 -15.51
C VAL A 221 2.56 4.54 -16.60
N GLY A 222 3.88 4.79 -16.63
CA GLY A 222 4.52 5.55 -17.72
C GLY A 222 4.32 4.92 -19.09
N THR A 223 4.51 3.60 -19.19
CA THR A 223 4.25 2.83 -20.42
C THR A 223 2.78 2.91 -20.85
N TYR A 224 1.85 2.83 -19.90
CA TYR A 224 0.42 2.99 -20.16
C TYR A 224 0.09 4.38 -20.69
N HIS A 225 0.64 5.44 -20.09
CA HIS A 225 0.39 6.82 -20.52
C HIS A 225 0.89 7.11 -21.95
N GLY A 226 1.94 6.42 -22.39
CA GLY A 226 2.49 6.52 -23.75
C GLY A 226 1.81 5.60 -24.78
N SER A 227 1.05 4.60 -24.35
CA SER A 227 0.39 3.62 -25.22
C SER A 227 -0.96 4.12 -25.74
N VAL A 228 -1.30 3.78 -27.00
CA VAL A 228 -2.61 4.15 -27.58
C VAL A 228 -3.74 3.47 -26.82
N HIS A 229 -4.68 4.26 -26.28
CA HIS A 229 -5.83 3.74 -25.56
C HIS A 229 -7.03 3.51 -26.49
N ASN A 230 -7.59 2.29 -26.53
CA ASN A 230 -8.67 1.91 -27.45
C ASN A 230 -9.90 2.84 -27.41
N GLY A 231 -10.27 3.33 -26.22
CA GLY A 231 -11.40 4.25 -26.06
C GLY A 231 -11.10 5.72 -26.42
N LEU A 232 -9.83 6.11 -26.55
CA LEU A 232 -9.41 7.46 -26.91
C LEU A 232 -8.87 7.55 -28.34
N LEU A 233 -8.40 6.43 -28.90
CA LEU A 233 -7.65 6.35 -30.16
C LEU A 233 -6.35 7.17 -30.17
N GLN A 234 -5.85 7.52 -28.99
CA GLN A 234 -4.57 8.21 -28.78
C GLN A 234 -4.01 7.87 -27.38
N PRO A 235 -2.73 8.16 -27.10
CA PRO A 235 -2.17 7.98 -25.76
C PRO A 235 -2.85 8.85 -24.70
N PRO A 236 -3.08 8.34 -23.47
CA PRO A 236 -3.61 9.15 -22.37
C PRO A 236 -2.82 10.44 -22.12
N ALA A 237 -1.48 10.38 -22.17
CA ALA A 237 -0.64 11.57 -21.99
C ALA A 237 -0.86 12.63 -23.07
N ALA A 238 -1.04 12.22 -24.33
CA ALA A 238 -1.36 13.14 -25.42
C ALA A 238 -2.72 13.81 -25.18
N ARG A 239 -3.72 13.04 -24.76
CA ARG A 239 -5.05 13.57 -24.43
C ARG A 239 -5.02 14.58 -23.29
N TRP A 240 -4.19 14.34 -22.27
CA TRP A 240 -3.96 15.29 -21.18
C TRP A 240 -3.29 16.57 -21.67
N ALA A 241 -2.22 16.46 -22.48
CA ALA A 241 -1.50 17.61 -23.02
C ALA A 241 -2.40 18.50 -23.90
N GLU A 242 -3.23 17.91 -24.77
CA GLU A 242 -4.24 18.62 -25.57
C GLU A 242 -5.23 19.39 -24.69
N ALA A 243 -5.67 18.77 -23.60
CA ALA A 243 -6.62 19.37 -22.69
C ALA A 243 -6.00 20.56 -21.94
N VAL A 244 -4.81 20.37 -21.38
CA VAL A 244 -4.04 21.41 -20.68
C VAL A 244 -3.72 22.58 -21.60
N ALA A 245 -3.37 22.33 -22.86
CA ALA A 245 -3.15 23.40 -23.84
C ALA A 245 -4.42 24.25 -24.08
N ARG A 246 -5.61 23.65 -23.94
CA ARG A 246 -6.91 24.33 -24.12
C ARG A 246 -7.41 25.04 -22.86
N VAL A 247 -7.30 24.40 -21.69
CA VAL A 247 -7.91 24.90 -20.43
C VAL A 247 -6.91 25.49 -19.44
N GLY A 248 -5.62 25.35 -19.69
CA GLY A 248 -4.53 25.73 -18.78
C GLY A 248 -4.05 24.59 -17.91
N VAL A 249 -2.87 24.77 -17.31
CA VAL A 249 -2.28 23.81 -16.36
C VAL A 249 -3.06 23.84 -15.04
N PRO A 250 -3.56 22.70 -14.54
CA PRO A 250 -4.27 22.67 -13.26
C PRO A 250 -3.39 23.12 -12.10
N ALA A 251 -4.00 23.76 -11.10
CA ALA A 251 -3.29 24.15 -9.89
C ALA A 251 -2.89 22.93 -9.05
N VAL A 252 -1.62 22.89 -8.66
CA VAL A 252 -1.03 21.82 -7.84
C VAL A 252 -1.05 22.22 -6.37
N VAL A 253 -1.29 21.25 -5.50
CA VAL A 253 -1.17 21.42 -4.05
C VAL A 253 0.31 21.48 -3.66
N THR A 254 0.72 22.58 -3.03
CA THR A 254 2.12 22.80 -2.62
C THR A 254 2.44 22.35 -1.19
N ARG A 255 1.42 22.28 -0.32
CA ARG A 255 1.56 21.84 1.08
C ARG A 255 0.98 20.45 1.27
N ALA A 256 1.71 19.43 0.78
CA ALA A 256 1.29 18.04 0.79
C ALA A 256 0.89 17.55 2.20
N THR A 257 1.67 17.89 3.24
CA THR A 257 1.37 17.50 4.62
C THR A 257 0.07 18.11 5.12
N SER A 258 -0.15 19.42 4.94
CA SER A 258 -1.39 20.07 5.36
C SER A 258 -2.60 19.49 4.62
N PHE A 259 -2.45 19.23 3.32
CA PHE A 259 -3.49 18.58 2.53
C PHE A 259 -3.79 17.18 3.04
N LEU A 260 -2.78 16.35 3.32
CA LEU A 260 -2.96 15.00 3.87
C LEU A 260 -3.72 15.03 5.21
N VAL A 261 -3.37 15.97 6.09
CA VAL A 261 -3.97 16.09 7.44
C VAL A 261 -5.49 16.23 7.37
N ASP A 262 -6.02 16.91 6.34
CA ASP A 262 -7.46 17.07 6.13
C ASP A 262 -8.19 15.75 5.86
N PHE A 263 -7.48 14.73 5.37
CA PHE A 263 -8.00 13.39 5.07
C PHE A 263 -7.66 12.33 6.12
N LEU A 264 -6.84 12.65 7.13
CA LEU A 264 -6.47 11.70 8.17
C LEU A 264 -7.65 11.30 9.08
N PRO A 265 -7.61 10.11 9.72
CA PRO A 265 -8.64 9.67 10.66
C PRO A 265 -8.94 10.68 11.76
N ILE A 266 -10.23 10.82 12.08
CA ILE A 266 -10.73 11.79 13.05
C ILE A 266 -10.92 11.12 14.42
N LEU A 267 -10.46 11.82 15.46
CA LEU A 267 -10.70 11.54 16.85
C LEU A 267 -11.30 12.80 17.50
N ARG A 268 -12.10 12.61 18.54
CA ARG A 268 -12.61 13.71 19.38
C ARG A 268 -12.19 13.46 20.81
N ARG A 269 -11.50 14.43 21.42
CA ARG A 269 -11.00 14.30 22.80
C ARG A 269 -11.13 15.61 23.56
N THR A 270 -11.38 15.50 24.85
CA THR A 270 -11.41 16.65 25.76
C THR A 270 -9.99 17.07 26.09
N LEU A 271 -9.74 18.38 26.07
CA LEU A 271 -8.45 18.95 26.45
C LEU A 271 -8.34 19.04 27.97
N THR A 272 -7.27 18.48 28.53
CA THR A 272 -6.98 18.56 29.97
C THR A 272 -5.88 19.56 30.27
N ARG A 273 -5.61 19.83 31.56
CA ARG A 273 -4.50 20.70 31.98
C ARG A 273 -3.13 20.17 31.53
N THR A 274 -3.01 18.88 31.28
CA THR A 274 -1.77 18.21 30.85
C THR A 274 -1.75 17.90 29.35
N GLY A 275 -2.69 18.43 28.57
CA GLY A 275 -2.83 18.18 27.13
C GLY A 275 -3.86 17.09 26.81
N PHE A 276 -3.60 16.31 25.76
CA PHE A 276 -4.47 15.22 25.32
C PHE A 276 -3.92 13.85 25.72
N VAL A 277 -4.82 12.93 26.03
CA VAL A 277 -4.49 11.51 26.20
C VAL A 277 -5.25 10.71 25.15
N ILE A 278 -4.50 9.97 24.32
CA ILE A 278 -5.07 9.15 23.25
C ILE A 278 -4.39 7.79 23.30
N ASP A 279 -5.18 6.74 23.52
CA ASP A 279 -4.71 5.35 23.58
C ASP A 279 -3.49 5.16 24.52
N HIS A 280 -3.56 5.75 25.72
CA HIS A 280 -2.53 5.72 26.78
C HIS A 280 -1.27 6.56 26.50
N ILE A 281 -1.27 7.38 25.46
CA ILE A 281 -0.15 8.25 25.09
C ILE A 281 -0.53 9.71 25.35
N HIS A 282 0.39 10.47 25.95
CA HIS A 282 0.19 11.88 26.28
C HIS A 282 0.75 12.77 25.17
N TYR A 283 -0.03 13.79 24.78
CA TYR A 283 0.35 14.78 23.76
C TYR A 283 0.25 16.17 24.36
N TYR A 284 1.31 16.97 24.19
CA TYR A 284 1.35 18.32 24.71
C TYR A 284 2.31 19.20 23.88
N ALA A 285 1.88 20.43 23.64
CA ALA A 285 2.73 21.51 23.14
C ALA A 285 2.32 22.81 23.83
N ASP A 286 3.24 23.76 23.90
CA ASP A 286 2.97 25.07 24.48
C ASP A 286 1.89 25.87 23.73
N ALA A 287 1.69 25.57 22.44
CA ALA A 287 0.58 26.09 21.64
C ALA A 287 -0.81 25.74 22.22
N LEU A 288 -0.92 24.75 23.11
CA LEU A 288 -2.17 24.40 23.79
C LEU A 288 -2.49 25.34 24.97
N LYS A 289 -1.53 26.10 25.50
CA LYS A 289 -1.72 26.93 26.71
C LYS A 289 -2.95 27.86 26.63
N PRO A 290 -3.19 28.61 25.52
CA PRO A 290 -4.38 29.47 25.40
C PRO A 290 -5.69 28.66 25.48
N TRP A 291 -5.70 27.48 24.89
CA TRP A 291 -6.86 26.59 24.85
C TRP A 291 -7.10 25.87 26.18
N ILE A 292 -6.04 25.50 26.90
CA ILE A 292 -6.12 24.92 28.25
C ILE A 292 -6.76 25.90 29.24
N ALA A 293 -6.40 27.18 29.15
CA ALA A 293 -6.95 28.24 29.99
C ALA A 293 -8.46 28.43 29.78
N ARG A 294 -8.96 28.11 28.59
CA ARG A 294 -10.37 28.27 28.18
C ARG A 294 -11.06 26.93 27.91
N ARG A 295 -10.50 25.81 28.39
CA ARG A 295 -10.92 24.44 28.01
C ARG A 295 -12.39 24.13 28.31
N GLU A 296 -12.99 24.80 29.29
CA GLU A 296 -14.39 24.61 29.69
C GLU A 296 -15.38 25.14 28.65
N ARG A 297 -14.92 25.98 27.71
CA ARG A 297 -15.75 26.51 26.61
C ARG A 297 -16.03 25.49 25.51
N TRP A 298 -15.23 24.42 25.40
CA TRP A 298 -15.41 23.39 24.37
C TRP A 298 -15.42 21.98 24.98
N PRO A 299 -16.46 21.17 24.74
CA PRO A 299 -16.56 19.84 25.33
C PRO A 299 -15.49 18.87 24.77
N SER A 300 -15.10 19.04 23.51
CA SER A 300 -14.09 18.23 22.83
C SER A 300 -13.47 18.96 21.65
N PHE A 301 -12.24 18.60 21.32
CA PHE A 301 -11.48 19.07 20.16
C PHE A 301 -11.46 18.00 19.07
N LEU A 302 -11.50 18.43 17.81
CA LEU A 302 -11.29 17.55 16.67
C LEU A 302 -9.79 17.33 16.47
N ILE A 303 -9.38 16.08 16.40
CA ILE A 303 -7.99 15.67 16.30
C ILE A 303 -7.83 14.75 15.10
N ARG A 304 -6.81 15.00 14.29
CA ARG A 304 -6.36 14.11 13.23
C ARG A 304 -5.11 13.37 13.69
N ARG A 305 -5.02 12.08 13.36
CA ARG A 305 -3.83 11.26 13.68
C ARG A 305 -3.52 10.32 12.54
N ASP A 306 -2.27 10.32 12.10
CA ASP A 306 -1.79 9.37 11.10
C ASP A 306 -1.48 8.03 11.79
N PRO A 307 -2.14 6.91 11.43
CA PRO A 307 -1.84 5.61 12.04
C PRO A 307 -0.46 5.07 11.65
N ARG A 308 0.19 5.63 10.61
CA ARG A 308 1.54 5.23 10.19
C ARG A 308 2.63 5.86 11.06
N ASP A 309 2.34 7.00 11.68
CA ASP A 309 3.21 7.65 12.66
C ASP A 309 2.36 8.39 13.69
N ILE A 310 2.22 7.78 14.87
CA ILE A 310 1.45 8.37 15.97
C ILE A 310 2.29 9.33 16.84
N SER A 311 3.52 9.70 16.44
CA SER A 311 4.40 10.64 17.16
C SER A 311 3.83 12.03 17.38
N ARG A 312 2.84 12.38 16.57
CA ARG A 312 2.18 13.67 16.58
C ARG A 312 0.70 13.53 16.24
N ILE A 313 -0.05 14.52 16.68
CA ILE A 313 -1.45 14.70 16.33
C ILE A 313 -1.66 16.12 15.81
N TRP A 314 -2.71 16.31 15.04
CA TRP A 314 -3.09 17.61 14.51
C TRP A 314 -4.43 18.00 15.12
N VAL A 315 -4.43 19.03 15.95
CA VAL A 315 -5.61 19.47 16.69
C VAL A 315 -6.21 20.66 15.97
N LEU A 316 -7.47 20.55 15.54
CA LEU A 316 -8.18 21.66 14.92
C LEU A 316 -8.46 22.74 15.98
N GLU A 317 -8.05 23.96 15.69
CA GLU A 317 -8.35 25.10 16.56
C GLU A 317 -9.86 25.32 16.64
N PRO A 318 -10.45 25.51 17.83
CA PRO A 318 -11.91 25.67 17.96
C PRO A 318 -12.45 26.93 17.30
N GLU A 319 -11.63 27.98 17.22
CA GLU A 319 -11.96 29.29 16.65
C GLU A 319 -11.31 29.50 15.28
N GLY A 320 -10.54 28.53 14.79
CA GLY A 320 -9.74 28.63 13.57
C GLY A 320 -10.09 27.55 12.55
N GLN A 321 -9.44 27.65 11.38
CA GLN A 321 -9.47 26.61 10.34
C GLN A 321 -8.13 25.88 10.21
N HIS A 322 -7.18 26.14 11.11
CA HIS A 322 -5.85 25.55 11.05
C HIS A 322 -5.69 24.45 12.09
N TYR A 323 -4.80 23.52 11.77
CA TYR A 323 -4.39 22.47 12.69
C TYR A 323 -3.11 22.86 13.41
N LEU A 324 -3.11 22.68 14.73
CA LEU A 324 -1.90 22.73 15.55
C LEU A 324 -1.27 21.34 15.58
N GLU A 325 0.00 21.25 15.21
CA GLU A 325 0.79 20.03 15.39
C GLU A 325 1.24 19.89 16.83
N ILE A 326 0.83 18.80 17.47
CA ILE A 326 1.12 18.50 18.88
C ILE A 326 1.89 17.18 18.93
N PRO A 327 3.17 17.17 19.35
CA PRO A 327 3.95 15.94 19.50
C PRO A 327 3.54 15.20 20.79
N TYR A 328 4.18 14.05 21.01
CA TYR A 328 4.22 13.46 22.34
C TYR A 328 4.64 14.48 23.40
N ARG A 329 4.07 14.35 24.60
CA ARG A 329 4.52 15.09 25.77
C ARG A 329 5.96 14.70 26.13
N THR A 330 6.28 13.41 26.03
CA THR A 330 7.62 12.89 26.27
C THR A 330 8.37 12.78 24.94
N LEU A 331 9.18 13.79 24.63
CA LEU A 331 9.87 13.91 23.32
C LEU A 331 10.92 12.82 23.07
N SER A 332 11.36 12.09 24.09
CA SER A 332 12.31 10.97 23.95
C SER A 332 11.67 9.69 23.43
N HIS A 333 10.33 9.61 23.37
CA HIS A 333 9.66 8.46 22.80
C HIS A 333 9.88 8.36 21.29
N PRO A 334 10.18 7.16 20.75
CA PRO A 334 10.40 7.00 19.32
C PRO A 334 9.08 7.11 18.54
N ALA A 335 9.18 7.37 17.23
CA ALA A 335 8.05 7.20 16.33
C ALA A 335 7.56 5.74 16.34
N VAL A 336 6.24 5.58 16.33
CA VAL A 336 5.55 4.31 16.50
C VAL A 336 4.35 4.30 15.57
N THR A 337 3.99 3.15 15.03
CA THR A 337 2.73 2.99 14.28
C THR A 337 1.58 2.65 15.23
N LEU A 338 0.34 2.98 14.83
CA LEU A 338 -0.84 2.57 15.60
C LEU A 338 -0.94 1.04 15.73
N TRP A 339 -0.42 0.30 14.76
CA TRP A 339 -0.37 -1.16 14.80
C TRP A 339 0.56 -1.67 15.91
N GLU A 340 1.79 -1.14 16.01
CA GLU A 340 2.75 -1.51 17.05
C GLU A 340 2.17 -1.21 18.44
N GLN A 341 1.53 -0.05 18.57
CA GLN A 341 0.86 0.37 19.78
C GLN A 341 -0.26 -0.61 20.19
N ARG A 342 -1.11 -1.03 19.25
CA ARG A 342 -2.20 -1.99 19.51
C ARG A 342 -1.66 -3.36 19.89
N GLN A 343 -0.60 -3.83 19.24
CA GLN A 343 0.02 -5.10 19.59
C GLN A 343 0.62 -5.08 21.00
N ALA A 344 1.33 -4.01 21.34
CA ALA A 344 1.89 -3.85 22.68
C ALA A 344 0.79 -3.81 23.75
N LEU A 345 -0.31 -3.10 23.51
CA LEU A 345 -1.48 -3.11 24.41
C LEU A 345 -2.09 -4.51 24.56
N ALA A 346 -2.28 -5.24 23.47
CA ALA A 346 -2.83 -6.60 23.51
C ALA A 346 -1.93 -7.53 24.35
N LYS A 347 -0.61 -7.43 24.18
CA LYS A 347 0.37 -8.22 24.92
C LYS A 347 0.42 -7.86 26.41
N LEU A 348 0.35 -6.57 26.75
CA LEU A 348 0.29 -6.13 28.15
C LEU A 348 -1.00 -6.59 28.85
N ARG A 349 -2.14 -6.59 28.15
CA ARG A 349 -3.40 -7.13 28.68
C ARG A 349 -3.33 -8.64 28.92
N GLN A 350 -2.72 -9.39 28.00
CA GLN A 350 -2.48 -10.83 28.17
C GLN A 350 -1.58 -11.15 29.37
N GLN A 351 -0.66 -10.24 29.73
CA GLN A 351 0.16 -10.34 30.93
C GLN A 351 -0.57 -9.93 32.22
N GLY A 352 -1.88 -9.72 32.18
CA GLY A 352 -2.69 -9.41 33.36
C GLY A 352 -2.54 -7.99 33.90
N ARG A 353 -1.96 -7.06 33.13
CA ARG A 353 -1.86 -5.67 33.56
C ARG A 353 -3.19 -4.94 33.35
N GLU A 354 -3.91 -4.69 34.44
CA GLU A 354 -5.16 -3.92 34.42
C GLU A 354 -4.94 -2.43 34.15
N GLN A 355 -3.85 -1.86 34.67
CA GLN A 355 -3.44 -0.48 34.37
C GLN A 355 -2.20 -0.47 33.49
N VAL A 356 -2.36 0.06 32.28
CA VAL A 356 -1.26 0.27 31.35
C VAL A 356 -0.87 1.75 31.38
N ASP A 357 0.31 2.04 31.95
CA ASP A 357 0.92 3.35 31.82
C ASP A 357 1.70 3.49 30.50
N GLU A 358 1.91 4.74 30.08
CA GLU A 358 2.61 5.09 28.83
C GLU A 358 4.04 4.51 28.79
N SER A 359 4.74 4.52 29.92
CA SER A 359 6.11 4.01 29.99
C SER A 359 6.16 2.49 29.77
N ALA A 360 5.20 1.74 30.30
CA ALA A 360 5.05 0.30 30.08
C ALA A 360 4.72 -0.01 28.63
N LEU A 361 3.88 0.81 28.00
CA LEU A 361 3.55 0.71 26.57
C LEU A 361 4.80 0.86 25.70
N PHE A 362 5.56 1.94 25.86
CA PHE A 362 6.78 2.16 25.06
C PHE A 362 7.89 1.15 25.36
N ARG A 363 8.04 0.69 26.61
CA ARG A 363 8.95 -0.42 26.93
C ARG A 363 8.55 -1.71 26.22
N MET A 364 7.26 -2.05 26.20
CA MET A 364 6.78 -3.24 25.48
C MET A 364 7.02 -3.14 23.98
N ILE A 365 6.78 -1.97 23.37
CA ILE A 365 7.11 -1.72 21.96
C ILE A 365 8.61 -1.94 21.71
N GLY A 366 9.48 -1.40 22.58
CA GLY A 366 10.93 -1.62 22.52
C GLY A 366 11.29 -3.10 22.56
N GLN A 367 10.76 -3.85 23.53
CA GLN A 367 10.97 -5.29 23.66
C GLN A 367 10.49 -6.07 22.42
N MET A 368 9.34 -5.70 21.85
CA MET A 368 8.83 -6.34 20.64
C MET A 368 9.75 -6.08 19.43
N ARG A 369 10.24 -4.85 19.26
CA ARG A 369 11.22 -4.50 18.23
C ARG A 369 12.53 -5.26 18.40
N GLU A 370 13.01 -5.41 19.64
CA GLU A 370 14.22 -6.18 19.96
C GLU A 370 14.06 -7.67 19.65
N ILE A 371 12.90 -8.27 19.98
CA ILE A 371 12.59 -9.67 19.64
C ILE A 371 12.63 -9.86 18.12
N VAL A 372 11.95 -9.01 17.36
CA VAL A 372 11.95 -9.08 15.89
C VAL A 372 13.36 -8.92 15.34
N THR A 373 14.11 -7.93 15.81
CA THR A 373 15.49 -7.67 15.36
C THR A 373 16.43 -8.83 15.69
N SER A 374 16.28 -9.45 16.87
CA SER A 374 17.09 -10.58 17.30
C SER A 374 16.75 -11.85 16.53
N ALA A 375 15.47 -12.09 16.26
CA ALA A 375 15.01 -13.18 15.40
C ALA A 375 15.56 -13.05 13.98
N GLN A 376 15.50 -11.85 13.38
CA GLN A 376 16.12 -11.55 12.08
C GLN A 376 17.63 -11.86 12.09
N LYS A 377 18.37 -11.38 13.10
CA LYS A 377 19.81 -11.68 13.23
C LYS A 377 20.09 -13.18 13.37
N ALA A 378 19.28 -13.91 14.14
CA ALA A 378 19.42 -15.36 14.29
C ALA A 378 19.16 -16.09 12.98
N THR A 379 18.10 -15.72 12.24
CA THR A 379 17.80 -16.23 10.90
C THR A 379 18.94 -15.97 9.92
N ARG A 380 19.52 -14.77 9.92
CA ARG A 380 20.69 -14.42 9.09
C ARG A 380 21.91 -15.29 9.42
N LYS A 381 22.19 -15.52 10.71
CA LYS A 381 23.27 -16.42 11.14
C LYS A 381 23.01 -17.86 10.68
N ALA A 382 21.82 -18.38 10.93
CA ALA A 382 21.42 -19.73 10.53
C ALA A 382 21.54 -19.94 9.01
N ARG A 383 21.16 -18.94 8.20
CA ARG A 383 21.33 -18.98 6.73
C ARG A 383 22.79 -18.98 6.31
N ARG A 384 23.63 -18.12 6.87
CA ARG A 384 25.08 -18.14 6.60
C ARG A 384 25.70 -19.50 6.93
N ASP A 385 25.28 -20.11 8.04
CA ASP A 385 25.76 -21.42 8.45
C ASP A 385 25.20 -22.55 7.56
N ALA A 386 23.99 -22.40 7.02
CA ALA A 386 23.45 -23.31 6.00
C ALA A 386 24.18 -23.19 4.66
N ASP A 387 24.42 -21.96 4.19
CA ASP A 387 25.15 -21.67 2.95
C ASP A 387 26.60 -22.16 3.01
N ARG A 388 27.30 -21.93 4.13
CA ARG A 388 28.64 -22.53 4.40
C ARG A 388 28.62 -24.06 4.31
N ARG A 389 27.61 -24.71 4.90
CA ARG A 389 27.44 -26.17 4.85
C ARG A 389 27.11 -26.67 3.44
N GLN A 390 26.39 -25.87 2.65
CA GLN A 390 26.06 -26.19 1.27
C GLN A 390 27.28 -26.02 0.36
N HIS A 391 28.06 -24.96 0.54
CA HIS A 391 29.32 -24.73 -0.15
C HIS A 391 30.33 -25.87 0.11
N LEU A 392 30.41 -26.36 1.35
CA LEU A 392 31.20 -27.55 1.71
C LEU A 392 30.72 -28.85 1.03
N LYS A 393 29.44 -28.94 0.66
CA LYS A 393 28.88 -30.09 -0.09
C LYS A 393 29.07 -29.96 -1.60
N THR A 394 29.05 -28.74 -2.13
CA THR A 394 29.28 -28.47 -3.56
C THR A 394 30.77 -28.59 -3.91
N SER A 395 31.68 -28.35 -2.96
CA SER A 395 33.10 -28.75 -3.08
C SER A 395 33.27 -30.26 -2.85
N ALA A 396 32.76 -31.08 -3.77
CA ALA A 396 33.07 -32.51 -3.78
C ALA A 396 34.52 -32.73 -4.23
N ARG A 397 35.35 -33.18 -3.28
CA ARG A 397 36.69 -33.80 -3.40
C ARG A 397 37.66 -33.13 -4.39
N PRO A 398 38.68 -32.37 -3.94
CA PRO A 398 39.90 -32.33 -4.75
C PRO A 398 40.37 -33.77 -4.97
N ASP A 399 40.80 -34.10 -6.20
CA ASP A 399 41.57 -35.32 -6.44
C ASP A 399 42.62 -35.42 -5.34
N LYS A 400 42.76 -36.61 -4.73
CA LYS A 400 43.81 -36.84 -3.72
C LYS A 400 45.10 -36.24 -4.27
N PRO A 401 45.73 -35.26 -3.60
CA PRO A 401 47.03 -34.81 -4.04
C PRO A 401 47.94 -36.03 -4.00
N VAL A 402 48.35 -36.49 -5.19
CA VAL A 402 49.33 -37.57 -5.33
C VAL A 402 50.62 -37.00 -4.74
N PRO A 403 51.18 -37.59 -3.68
CA PRO A 403 52.50 -37.20 -3.21
C PRO A 403 53.49 -37.41 -4.38
N PRO A 404 54.43 -36.49 -4.64
CA PRO A 404 55.42 -36.70 -5.68
C PRO A 404 56.17 -38.01 -5.46
N ASP A 405 56.30 -38.81 -6.52
CA ASP A 405 56.99 -40.11 -6.49
C ASP A 405 58.42 -39.93 -5.97
N THR A 406 58.72 -40.59 -4.85
CA THR A 406 60.08 -40.74 -4.33
C THR A 406 60.76 -41.86 -5.08
N ASP A 407 61.55 -41.51 -6.11
CA ASP A 407 62.57 -42.40 -6.67
C ASP A 407 63.66 -42.63 -5.62
N ILE A 408 63.63 -43.81 -4.98
CA ILE A 408 64.69 -44.28 -4.10
C ILE A 408 65.69 -45.06 -4.96
N ALA A 409 66.82 -44.43 -5.26
CA ALA A 409 68.05 -45.12 -5.61
C ALA A 409 69.24 -44.34 -5.04
N ASP A 410 69.63 -44.64 -3.80
CA ASP A 410 70.98 -45.16 -3.49
C ASP A 410 71.13 -45.42 -1.97
N PRO A 411 71.67 -46.57 -1.54
CA PRO A 411 72.11 -46.78 -0.17
C PRO A 411 73.63 -46.60 -0.06
N GLN A 412 74.11 -45.54 0.62
CA GLN A 412 75.30 -45.61 1.49
C GLN A 412 75.56 -44.31 2.29
N ALA A 413 75.42 -44.46 3.61
CA ALA A 413 76.25 -43.98 4.72
C ALA A 413 76.80 -42.53 4.80
N ASP A 414 76.54 -41.97 5.99
CA ASP A 414 77.37 -41.10 6.84
C ASP A 414 77.30 -39.56 6.76
N ASN A 415 77.08 -39.01 7.97
CA ASN A 415 77.33 -37.65 8.50
C ASN A 415 76.19 -36.60 8.48
N LEU A 416 75.61 -36.41 9.69
CA LEU A 416 74.74 -35.33 10.18
C LEU A 416 75.32 -33.91 9.93
N PRO A 417 74.45 -32.87 9.98
CA PRO A 417 74.31 -32.09 11.21
C PRO A 417 72.85 -31.90 11.68
N PRO A 418 72.62 -31.67 12.99
CA PRO A 418 71.27 -31.61 13.57
C PRO A 418 70.52 -30.32 13.19
N ALA A 419 69.26 -30.48 12.76
CA ALA A 419 68.32 -29.39 12.55
C ALA A 419 67.92 -28.76 13.91
N LYS A 420 67.99 -27.43 13.99
CA LYS A 420 67.59 -26.65 15.18
C LYS A 420 66.06 -26.65 15.34
N PRO A 421 65.52 -26.74 16.58
CA PRO A 421 64.11 -26.51 16.83
C PRO A 421 63.80 -25.01 16.70
N PHE A 422 62.71 -24.66 16.01
CA PHE A 422 62.13 -23.33 16.14
C PHE A 422 60.93 -23.39 17.09
N ASP A 423 61.07 -22.59 18.15
CA ASP A 423 60.10 -22.28 19.17
C ASP A 423 58.96 -21.38 18.65
N GLN A 424 57.87 -21.42 19.42
CA GLN A 424 56.84 -20.40 19.60
C GLN A 424 55.63 -20.37 18.65
N ILE A 425 54.59 -20.99 19.19
CA ILE A 425 53.18 -20.59 19.28
C ILE A 425 52.96 -19.07 19.18
N GLU A 426 51.98 -18.65 18.37
CA GLU A 426 51.06 -17.57 18.75
C GLU A 426 49.65 -17.90 18.24
N GLU A 427 48.72 -17.95 19.19
CA GLU A 427 47.27 -18.01 18.99
C GLU A 427 46.75 -16.61 18.61
N TRP A 428 45.85 -16.56 17.61
CA TRP A 428 44.79 -15.54 17.51
C TRP A 428 43.51 -16.17 16.96
#